data_AF-A0A820MC33-F1
#
_entry.id   AF-A0A820MC33-F1
#
_cell.length_a   1.000
_cell.length_b   1.000
_cell.length_c   1.000
_cell.angle_alpha   90.00
_cell.angle_beta   90.00
_cell.angle_gamma   90.00
#
_symmetry.space_group_name_H-M   'P 1'
#
loop_
_entity.id
_entity.type
_entity.pdbx_description
1 polymer ?
#
loop_
_entity_poly.entity_id
_entity_poly.type
_entity_poly.pdbx_seq_one_letter_code
_entity_poly.pdbx_strand_id
1 'polypeptide(L)'
;WEWRDEHCLDLLYKKFNDSKQFDYAYRYITNPCHEDTQHLKDLVELLCSVNSCPEVVYMDMDLTYITSYSLEVLHMNKQILNSLNISFGINLVDQCVEIDNCVAEILSTDHSQFVLNLDAKSKYSNLTRNQMQELSLINVLNFLINQNIFDKDTHIAITSWTTWPIETGQQTNELRSGGMAHTANEIF
;
A
#
# COMPACT_ATOMS: atom_id res chain seq x y z
N TRP A 1 14.16 -2.08 -3.66
CA TRP A 1 14.09 -0.80 -2.95
C TRP A 1 15.44 -0.41 -2.32
N GLU A 2 16.54 -1.19 -2.41
CA GLU A 2 17.74 -0.94 -1.57
C GLU A 2 19.10 -0.85 -2.30
N TRP A 3 19.22 -1.26 -3.57
CA TRP A 3 20.55 -1.49 -4.18
C TRP A 3 21.17 -0.26 -4.84
N ARG A 4 20.39 0.82 -5.08
CA ARG A 4 20.89 2.04 -5.74
C ARG A 4 20.93 3.27 -4.84
N ASP A 5 20.30 3.20 -3.67
CA ASP A 5 20.48 4.19 -2.62
C ASP A 5 21.87 4.11 -1.95
N GLU A 6 22.80 3.26 -2.40
CA GLU A 6 24.14 3.05 -1.82
C GLU A 6 24.86 4.36 -1.48
N HIS A 7 24.88 5.33 -2.40
CA HIS A 7 25.55 6.60 -2.15
C HIS A 7 24.92 7.38 -0.98
N CYS A 8 23.60 7.33 -0.88
CA CYS A 8 22.87 8.00 0.18
C CYS A 8 22.89 7.20 1.50
N LEU A 9 22.86 5.87 1.44
CA LEU A 9 23.08 4.99 2.58
C LEU A 9 24.48 5.20 3.16
N ASP A 10 25.49 5.42 2.32
CA ASP A 10 26.85 5.80 2.74
C ASP A 10 26.86 7.17 3.47
N LEU A 11 26.11 8.15 2.97
CA LEU A 11 25.97 9.46 3.62
C LEU A 11 25.23 9.36 4.94
N LEU A 12 24.19 8.51 5.02
CA LEU A 12 23.42 8.25 6.23
C LEU A 12 24.27 7.52 7.28
N TYR A 13 25.06 6.52 6.87
CA TYR A 13 25.98 5.78 7.73
C TYR A 13 27.11 6.67 8.26
N LYS A 14 27.63 7.59 7.44
CA LYS A 14 28.60 8.61 7.90
C LYS A 14 28.02 9.52 8.99
N LYS A 15 26.70 9.77 8.96
CA LYS A 15 25.99 10.60 9.94
C LYS A 15 25.58 9.82 11.20
N PHE A 16 25.23 8.54 11.04
CA PHE A 16 24.83 7.63 12.10
C PHE A 16 25.72 6.38 12.06
N ASN A 17 26.90 6.46 12.69
CA ASN A 17 27.90 5.39 12.65
C ASN A 17 27.61 4.23 13.62
N ASP A 18 26.64 4.38 14.52
CA ASP A 18 26.13 3.31 15.38
C ASP A 18 25.08 2.51 14.62
N SER A 19 25.20 1.19 14.61
CA SER A 19 24.32 0.30 13.83
C SER A 19 22.84 0.41 14.23
N LYS A 20 22.51 0.69 15.49
CA LYS A 20 21.11 0.87 15.92
C LYS A 20 20.58 2.23 15.51
N GLN A 21 21.39 3.27 15.61
CA GLN A 21 21.03 4.61 15.14
C GLN A 21 20.91 4.68 13.63
N PHE A 22 21.75 3.96 12.89
CA PHE A 22 21.66 3.81 11.45
C PHE A 22 20.38 3.09 11.05
N ASP A 23 20.10 1.91 11.61
CA ASP A 23 18.88 1.15 11.33
C ASP A 23 17.62 1.97 11.66
N TYR A 24 17.62 2.70 12.79
CA TYR A 24 16.56 3.63 13.12
C TYR A 24 16.46 4.79 12.11
N ALA A 25 17.56 5.47 11.79
CA ALA A 25 17.55 6.60 10.87
C ALA A 25 17.18 6.21 9.43
N TYR A 26 17.54 4.99 9.03
CA TYR A 26 17.19 4.37 7.75
C TYR A 26 15.68 4.03 7.72
N ARG A 27 15.17 3.33 8.73
CA ARG A 27 13.75 2.94 8.81
C ARG A 27 12.79 4.11 9.04
N TYR A 28 13.23 5.14 9.76
CA TYR A 28 12.37 6.24 10.23
C TYR A 28 12.76 7.61 9.64
N ILE A 29 13.51 7.61 8.53
CA ILE A 29 13.97 8.76 7.75
C ILE A 29 14.40 9.96 8.58
N THR A 30 15.69 10.24 8.55
CA THR A 30 16.16 11.62 8.76
C THR A 30 16.72 12.29 7.50
N ASN A 31 16.82 11.56 6.38
CA ASN A 31 17.19 12.07 5.04
C ASN A 31 16.87 10.99 3.98
N PRO A 32 15.75 11.08 3.24
CA PRO A 32 15.39 10.05 2.28
C PRO A 32 16.06 10.30 0.91
N CYS A 33 16.47 9.22 0.27
CA CYS A 33 17.34 9.23 -0.91
C CYS A 33 16.53 9.27 -2.22
N HIS A 34 15.35 8.63 -2.22
CA HIS A 34 14.32 8.66 -3.26
C HIS A 34 14.80 8.47 -4.72
N GLU A 35 15.93 7.79 -4.96
CA GLU A 35 16.42 7.58 -6.33
C GLU A 35 15.48 6.69 -7.15
N ASP A 36 14.75 5.79 -6.48
CA ASP A 36 13.72 4.94 -7.09
C ASP A 36 12.63 5.76 -7.81
N THR A 37 12.25 6.92 -7.27
CA THR A 37 11.24 7.81 -7.87
C THR A 37 11.74 8.42 -9.18
N GLN A 38 13.03 8.79 -9.24
CA GLN A 38 13.64 9.29 -10.47
C GLN A 38 13.76 8.19 -11.54
N HIS A 39 14.08 6.96 -11.13
CA HIS A 39 14.10 5.82 -12.05
C HIS A 39 12.73 5.47 -12.62
N LEU A 40 11.67 5.57 -11.81
CA LEU A 40 10.30 5.46 -12.30
C LEU A 40 10.04 6.50 -13.40
N LYS A 41 10.44 7.76 -13.17
CA LYS A 41 10.31 8.82 -14.17
C LYS A 41 11.03 8.47 -15.48
N ASP A 42 12.32 8.12 -15.39
CA ASP A 42 13.15 7.83 -16.56
C ASP A 42 12.58 6.64 -17.37
N LEU A 43 12.08 5.61 -16.69
CA LEU A 43 11.46 4.45 -17.32
C LEU A 43 10.18 4.83 -18.06
N VAL A 44 9.30 5.61 -17.44
CA VAL A 44 8.04 6.05 -18.06
C VAL A 44 8.31 6.95 -19.27
N GLU A 45 9.24 7.90 -19.15
CA GLU A 45 9.66 8.76 -20.27
C GLU A 45 10.23 7.93 -21.43
N LEU A 46 11.06 6.93 -21.14
CA LEU A 46 11.60 6.01 -22.14
C LEU A 46 10.49 5.23 -22.85
N LEU A 47 9.57 4.63 -22.10
CA LEU A 47 8.42 3.88 -22.66
C LEU A 47 7.56 4.78 -23.55
N CYS A 48 7.31 6.00 -23.11
CA CYS A 48 6.58 6.99 -23.88
C CYS A 48 7.28 7.40 -25.18
N SER A 49 8.61 7.55 -25.14
CA SER A 49 9.40 7.91 -26.33
C SER A 49 9.32 6.87 -27.47
N VAL A 50 8.95 5.63 -27.15
CA VAL A 50 8.77 4.53 -28.11
C VAL A 50 7.29 4.19 -28.35
N ASN A 51 6.37 5.12 -28.08
CA ASN A 51 4.92 4.96 -28.22
C ASN A 51 4.33 3.80 -27.39
N SER A 52 4.95 3.48 -26.25
CA SER A 52 4.49 2.46 -25.30
C SER A 52 4.15 3.07 -23.94
N CYS A 53 3.60 4.30 -23.92
CA CYS A 53 3.18 4.96 -22.67
C CYS A 53 2.20 4.08 -21.88
N PRO A 54 2.44 3.81 -20.59
CA PRO A 54 1.43 3.16 -19.75
C PRO A 54 0.23 4.08 -19.52
N GLU A 55 -0.97 3.53 -19.41
CA GLU A 55 -2.14 4.30 -18.96
C GLU A 55 -2.08 4.54 -17.44
N VAL A 56 -1.68 3.51 -16.70
CA VAL A 56 -1.57 3.49 -15.24
C VAL A 56 -0.29 2.76 -14.86
N VAL A 57 0.42 3.23 -13.84
CA VAL A 57 1.50 2.46 -13.20
C VAL A 57 1.08 2.06 -11.79
N TYR A 58 1.01 0.76 -11.54
CA TYR A 58 0.62 0.21 -10.24
C TYR A 58 1.84 0.00 -9.34
N MET A 59 1.83 0.64 -8.17
CA MET A 59 2.81 0.38 -7.12
C MET A 59 2.43 -0.89 -6.36
N ASP A 60 3.33 -1.87 -6.35
CA ASP A 60 3.19 -3.04 -5.48
C ASP A 60 3.54 -2.64 -4.05
N MET A 61 2.64 -2.90 -3.11
CA MET A 61 2.75 -2.40 -1.75
C MET A 61 2.54 -3.52 -0.73
N ASP A 62 3.61 -3.83 0.00
CA ASP A 62 3.50 -4.59 1.24
C ASP A 62 3.19 -3.63 2.39
N LEU A 63 1.96 -3.73 2.89
CA LEU A 63 1.44 -2.88 3.97
C LEU A 63 1.92 -3.30 5.36
N THR A 64 2.54 -4.47 5.48
CA THR A 64 3.06 -5.00 6.75
C THR A 64 4.18 -4.10 7.30
N TYR A 65 4.89 -3.40 6.43
CA TYR A 65 6.04 -2.56 6.78
C TYR A 65 5.88 -1.12 6.32
N ILE A 66 4.66 -0.56 6.44
CA ILE A 66 4.45 0.83 6.05
C ILE A 66 5.18 1.78 7.01
N THR A 67 6.19 2.44 6.49
CA THR A 67 6.99 3.46 7.18
C THR A 67 6.68 4.82 6.60
N SER A 68 7.05 5.89 7.31
CA SER A 68 7.02 7.25 6.75
C SER A 68 7.78 7.33 5.41
N TYR A 69 8.81 6.50 5.21
CA TYR A 69 9.54 6.40 3.93
C TYR A 69 8.67 5.88 2.80
N SER A 70 8.00 4.75 3.03
CA SER A 70 7.13 4.18 2.01
C SER A 70 6.01 5.15 1.63
N LEU A 71 5.45 5.90 2.59
CA LEU A 71 4.42 6.91 2.34
C LEU A 71 4.96 8.06 1.49
N GLU A 72 6.14 8.60 1.84
CA GLU A 72 6.77 9.69 1.10
C GLU A 72 7.12 9.27 -0.35
N VAL A 73 7.64 8.05 -0.54
CA VAL A 73 7.90 7.50 -1.88
C VAL A 73 6.61 7.40 -2.69
N LEU A 74 5.51 6.92 -2.10
CA LEU A 74 4.22 6.83 -2.80
C LEU A 74 3.71 8.22 -3.20
N HIS A 75 3.87 9.22 -2.34
CA HIS A 75 3.54 10.61 -2.68
C HIS A 75 4.37 11.12 -3.86
N MET A 76 5.69 10.93 -3.81
CA MET A 76 6.58 11.39 -4.88
C MET A 76 6.30 10.66 -6.20
N ASN A 77 6.07 9.35 -6.16
CA ASN A 77 5.72 8.56 -7.34
C ASN A 77 4.41 9.06 -7.95
N LYS A 78 3.37 9.28 -7.13
CA LYS A 78 2.10 9.86 -7.58
C LYS A 78 2.31 11.23 -8.24
N GLN A 79 3.09 12.11 -7.63
CA GLN A 79 3.38 13.44 -8.18
C GLN A 79 4.11 13.37 -9.52
N ILE A 80 5.14 12.51 -9.64
CA ILE A 80 5.90 12.34 -10.89
C ILE A 80 5.01 11.78 -12.00
N LEU A 81 4.23 10.73 -11.73
CA LEU A 81 3.35 10.15 -12.75
C LEU A 81 2.30 11.16 -13.22
N ASN A 82 1.68 11.88 -12.30
CA ASN A 82 0.73 12.96 -12.63
C ASN A 82 1.39 14.04 -13.51
N SER A 83 2.65 14.40 -13.24
CA SER A 83 3.39 15.37 -14.07
C SER A 83 3.66 14.89 -15.50
N LEU A 84 3.68 13.58 -15.71
CA LEU A 84 3.82 12.94 -17.02
C LEU A 84 2.45 12.59 -17.66
N ASN A 85 1.34 12.99 -17.03
CA ASN A 85 -0.02 12.66 -17.44
C ASN A 85 -0.27 11.14 -17.51
N ILE A 86 0.31 10.41 -16.56
CA ILE A 86 0.16 8.96 -16.37
C ILE A 86 -0.56 8.76 -15.04
N SER A 87 -1.56 7.88 -14.99
CA SER A 87 -2.30 7.64 -13.76
C SER A 87 -1.47 6.85 -12.76
N PHE A 88 -1.61 7.22 -11.49
CA PHE A 88 -1.04 6.47 -10.37
C PHE A 88 -1.99 5.34 -9.95
N GLY A 89 -1.45 4.14 -9.77
CA GLY A 89 -2.20 2.98 -9.30
C GLY A 89 -1.57 2.35 -8.05
N ILE A 90 -2.40 1.68 -7.25
CA ILE A 90 -1.96 0.87 -6.12
C ILE A 90 -2.40 -0.57 -6.38
N ASN A 91 -1.46 -1.50 -6.32
CA ASN A 91 -1.77 -2.93 -6.28
C ASN A 91 -1.84 -3.37 -4.82
N LEU A 92 -3.05 -3.67 -4.36
CA LEU A 92 -3.30 -4.16 -3.01
C LEU A 92 -3.26 -5.68 -3.00
N VAL A 93 -2.30 -6.23 -2.27
CA VAL A 93 -2.21 -7.65 -1.94
C VAL A 93 -2.84 -7.87 -0.57
N ASP A 94 -3.70 -8.88 -0.48
CA ASP A 94 -4.26 -9.30 0.81
C ASP A 94 -3.12 -9.74 1.75
N GLN A 95 -3.04 -9.16 2.94
CA GLN A 95 -2.00 -9.44 3.93
C GLN A 95 -2.42 -10.57 4.90
N CYS A 96 -3.71 -10.94 4.89
CA CYS A 96 -4.32 -11.96 5.75
C CYS A 96 -4.61 -13.27 4.99
N VAL A 97 -3.97 -13.46 3.84
CA VAL A 97 -4.14 -14.54 2.86
C VAL A 97 -4.25 -15.94 3.48
N GLU A 98 -3.36 -16.27 4.42
CA GLU A 98 -3.26 -17.62 4.98
C GLU A 98 -3.87 -17.77 6.38
N ILE A 99 -4.45 -16.70 6.95
CA ILE A 99 -4.83 -16.65 8.37
C ILE A 99 -6.32 -16.35 8.53
N ASP A 100 -7.09 -17.35 8.96
CA ASP A 100 -8.55 -17.27 9.14
C ASP A 100 -9.02 -16.20 10.14
N ASN A 101 -8.13 -15.75 11.03
CA ASN A 101 -8.42 -14.82 12.12
C ASN A 101 -7.53 -13.57 12.01
N CYS A 102 -7.33 -13.07 10.80
CA CYS A 102 -6.51 -11.90 10.57
C CYS A 102 -7.36 -10.71 10.10
N VAL A 103 -7.13 -9.56 10.73
CA VAL A 103 -7.66 -8.27 10.27
C VAL A 103 -6.51 -7.27 10.25
N ALA A 104 -6.46 -6.53 9.16
CA ALA A 104 -5.51 -5.45 8.98
C ALA A 104 -6.11 -4.17 9.62
N GLU A 105 -5.46 -3.63 10.65
CA GLU A 105 -5.98 -2.57 11.52
C GLU A 105 -5.14 -1.30 11.50
N ILE A 106 -5.80 -0.14 11.56
CA ILE A 106 -5.15 1.15 11.79
C ILE A 106 -5.02 1.34 13.31
N LEU A 107 -3.79 1.40 13.83
CA LEU A 107 -3.54 1.69 15.26
C LEU A 107 -3.53 3.18 15.56
N SER A 108 -3.01 3.98 14.63
CA SER A 108 -2.90 5.42 14.78
C SER A 108 -2.87 6.08 13.41
N THR A 109 -3.67 7.14 13.26
CA THR A 109 -3.64 8.04 12.11
C THR A 109 -2.54 9.09 12.24
N ASP A 110 -2.13 9.42 13.47
CA ASP A 110 -1.19 10.52 13.76
C ASP A 110 0.27 10.11 13.53
N HIS A 111 0.58 8.82 13.69
CA HIS A 111 1.89 8.23 13.39
C HIS A 111 1.81 7.17 12.29
N SER A 112 0.72 7.17 11.51
CA SER A 112 0.45 6.29 10.38
C SER A 112 0.87 4.84 10.62
N GLN A 113 0.28 4.22 11.65
CA GLN A 113 0.62 2.86 12.04
C GLN A 113 -0.47 1.89 11.62
N PHE A 114 -0.04 0.86 10.91
CA PHE A 114 -0.86 -0.26 10.48
C PHE A 114 -0.33 -1.54 11.11
N VAL A 115 -1.22 -2.40 11.59
CA VAL A 115 -0.84 -3.71 12.13
C VAL A 115 -1.76 -4.81 11.63
N LEU A 116 -1.20 -6.01 11.54
CA LEU A 116 -1.97 -7.22 11.33
C LEU A 116 -2.37 -7.78 12.70
N ASN A 117 -3.67 -7.73 12.99
CA ASN A 117 -4.23 -8.41 14.15
C ASN A 117 -4.46 -9.88 13.79
N LEU A 118 -3.51 -10.74 14.17
CA LEU A 118 -3.52 -12.17 13.88
C LEU A 118 -4.47 -12.99 14.76
N ASP A 119 -5.11 -12.36 15.76
CA ASP A 119 -6.17 -12.95 16.59
C ASP A 119 -7.42 -12.08 16.55
N ALA A 120 -7.84 -11.72 15.33
CA ALA A 120 -8.95 -10.81 15.10
C ALA A 120 -10.26 -11.31 15.73
N LYS A 121 -10.46 -12.62 15.91
CA LYS A 121 -11.65 -13.19 16.55
C LYS A 121 -11.80 -12.83 18.02
N SER A 122 -10.71 -12.47 18.72
CA SER A 122 -10.79 -11.96 20.09
C SER A 122 -11.56 -10.62 20.18
N LYS A 123 -11.51 -9.83 19.11
CA LYS A 123 -12.13 -8.49 19.00
C LYS A 123 -13.39 -8.49 18.11
N TYR A 124 -13.37 -9.26 17.03
CA TYR A 124 -14.39 -9.35 16.00
C TYR A 124 -15.02 -10.74 15.95
N SER A 125 -15.45 -11.25 17.10
CA SER A 125 -15.95 -12.63 17.27
C SER A 125 -17.17 -12.97 16.41
N ASN A 126 -17.93 -11.97 15.96
CA ASN A 126 -19.14 -12.14 15.16
C ASN A 126 -18.91 -12.02 13.64
N LEU A 127 -17.70 -11.68 13.19
CA LEU A 127 -17.41 -11.53 11.77
C LEU A 127 -17.01 -12.87 11.14
N THR A 128 -17.56 -13.15 9.96
CA THR A 128 -17.08 -14.24 9.10
C THR A 128 -15.71 -13.89 8.50
N ARG A 129 -15.00 -14.89 7.97
CA ARG A 129 -13.70 -14.67 7.29
C ARG A 129 -13.81 -13.63 6.17
N ASN A 130 -14.84 -13.75 5.33
CA ASN A 130 -15.13 -12.79 4.26
C ASN A 130 -15.33 -11.36 4.79
N GLN A 131 -16.08 -11.21 5.89
CA GLN A 131 -16.30 -9.90 6.51
C GLN A 131 -15.04 -9.33 7.14
N MET A 132 -14.15 -10.18 7.68
CA MET A 132 -12.83 -9.75 8.18
C MET A 132 -11.89 -9.31 7.05
N GLN A 133 -11.95 -9.96 5.89
CA GLN A 133 -11.20 -9.52 4.70
C GLN A 133 -11.73 -8.19 4.15
N GLU A 134 -13.05 -8.04 4.02
CA GLU A 134 -13.67 -6.76 3.66
C GLU A 134 -13.26 -5.65 4.63
N LEU A 135 -13.37 -5.90 5.94
CA LEU A 135 -12.93 -4.94 6.96
C LEU A 135 -11.46 -4.57 6.81
N SER A 136 -10.60 -5.54 6.48
CA SER A 136 -9.17 -5.28 6.24
C SER A 136 -8.96 -4.38 5.03
N LEU A 137 -9.63 -4.65 3.90
CA LEU A 137 -9.54 -3.82 2.70
C LEU A 137 -10.06 -2.40 2.94
N ILE A 138 -11.19 -2.26 3.63
CA ILE A 138 -11.74 -0.96 4.03
C ILE A 138 -10.75 -0.20 4.91
N ASN A 139 -10.14 -0.85 5.90
CA ASN A 139 -9.14 -0.22 6.76
C ASN A 139 -7.90 0.22 5.97
N VAL A 140 -7.39 -0.62 5.06
CA VAL A 140 -6.27 -0.27 4.19
C VAL A 140 -6.59 0.96 3.34
N LEU A 141 -7.77 0.99 2.74
CA LEU A 141 -8.13 2.07 1.83
C LEU A 141 -8.42 3.37 2.56
N ASN A 142 -9.11 3.31 3.71
CA ASN A 142 -9.25 4.46 4.60
C ASN A 142 -7.90 5.01 5.05
N PHE A 143 -6.94 4.13 5.36
CA PHE A 143 -5.59 4.55 5.68
C PHE A 143 -4.96 5.32 4.50
N LEU A 144 -4.99 4.76 3.29
CA LEU A 144 -4.41 5.40 2.10
C LEU A 144 -5.09 6.72 1.72
N ILE A 145 -6.42 6.82 1.93
CA ILE A 145 -7.19 8.06 1.78
C ILE A 145 -6.70 9.10 2.79
N ASN A 146 -6.61 8.73 4.07
CA ASN A 146 -6.17 9.63 5.13
C ASN A 146 -4.72 10.10 4.93
N GLN A 147 -3.88 9.27 4.30
CA GLN A 147 -2.53 9.65 3.92
C GLN A 147 -2.46 10.47 2.63
N ASN A 148 -3.56 10.77 1.93
CA ASN A 148 -3.58 11.45 0.62
C ASN A 148 -2.84 10.68 -0.50
N ILE A 149 -2.74 9.36 -0.38
CA ILE A 149 -2.17 8.49 -1.42
C ILE A 149 -3.28 8.05 -2.37
N PHE A 150 -4.45 7.70 -1.81
CA PHE A 150 -5.64 7.33 -2.56
C PHE A 150 -6.62 8.51 -2.68
N ASP A 151 -7.05 8.82 -3.90
CA ASP A 151 -8.14 9.75 -4.20
C ASP A 151 -8.88 9.30 -5.47
N LYS A 152 -9.83 10.13 -5.95
CA LYS A 152 -10.66 9.85 -7.12
C LYS A 152 -9.88 9.59 -8.43
N ASP A 153 -8.63 10.03 -8.52
CA ASP A 153 -7.79 9.90 -9.71
C ASP A 153 -6.76 8.76 -9.55
N THR A 154 -6.72 8.11 -8.38
CA THR A 154 -5.90 6.92 -8.12
C THR A 154 -6.66 5.67 -8.58
N HIS A 155 -5.95 4.76 -9.26
CA HIS A 155 -6.48 3.44 -9.61
C HIS A 155 -6.14 2.40 -8.53
N ILE A 156 -7.05 1.46 -8.28
CA ILE A 156 -6.80 0.32 -7.40
C ILE A 156 -6.94 -0.97 -8.19
N ALA A 157 -5.94 -1.84 -8.07
CA ALA A 157 -6.07 -3.26 -8.37
C ALA A 157 -6.05 -4.02 -7.05
N ILE A 158 -7.10 -4.78 -6.75
CA ILE A 158 -7.11 -5.69 -5.60
C ILE A 158 -6.75 -7.07 -6.13
N THR A 159 -5.53 -7.51 -5.85
CA THR A 159 -5.09 -8.85 -6.22
C THR A 159 -5.30 -9.77 -5.02
N SER A 160 -6.39 -10.55 -5.03
CA SER A 160 -6.48 -11.71 -4.14
C SER A 160 -5.66 -12.83 -4.75
N TRP A 161 -4.52 -13.13 -4.14
CA TRP A 161 -3.72 -14.31 -4.47
C TRP A 161 -4.31 -15.60 -3.85
N THR A 162 -5.56 -15.55 -3.34
CA THR A 162 -6.20 -16.65 -2.62
C THR A 162 -7.61 -16.97 -3.08
N THR A 163 -8.13 -18.09 -2.59
CA THR A 163 -9.53 -18.52 -2.70
C THR A 163 -10.55 -17.58 -2.07
N TRP A 164 -10.17 -16.49 -1.38
CA TRP A 164 -11.11 -15.70 -0.57
C TRP A 164 -11.11 -14.19 -0.93
N PRO A 165 -12.24 -13.47 -0.82
CA PRO A 165 -13.55 -13.98 -0.38
C PRO A 165 -14.11 -15.01 -1.38
N ILE A 166 -14.65 -16.12 -0.87
CA ILE A 166 -15.41 -17.04 -1.73
C ILE A 166 -16.76 -16.39 -1.95
N GLU A 167 -16.97 -15.89 -3.15
CA GLU A 167 -18.22 -15.31 -3.59
C GLU A 167 -19.06 -16.38 -4.31
N THR A 168 -20.15 -16.80 -3.68
CA THR A 168 -21.13 -17.73 -4.26
C THR A 168 -22.55 -17.16 -4.11
N GLY A 169 -23.36 -17.32 -5.16
CA GLY A 169 -24.77 -16.91 -5.14
C GLY A 169 -24.95 -15.42 -4.83
N GLN A 170 -25.60 -15.11 -3.70
CA GLN A 170 -25.97 -13.74 -3.32
C GLN A 170 -24.81 -12.88 -2.78
N GLN A 171 -23.58 -13.41 -2.72
CA GLN A 171 -22.40 -12.66 -2.25
C GLN A 171 -21.85 -11.67 -3.29
N THR A 172 -22.31 -11.73 -4.55
CA THR A 172 -22.09 -10.68 -5.55
C THR A 172 -23.06 -9.49 -5.39
N ASN A 173 -23.95 -9.54 -4.39
CA ASN A 173 -24.85 -8.44 -4.09
C ASN A 173 -24.11 -7.39 -3.27
N GLU A 174 -24.04 -6.17 -3.81
CA GLU A 174 -23.45 -4.99 -3.19
C GLU A 174 -24.05 -4.65 -1.81
N LEU A 175 -25.23 -5.16 -1.46
CA LEU A 175 -25.89 -4.92 -0.16
C LEU A 175 -25.52 -5.96 0.91
N ARG A 176 -24.68 -6.94 0.59
CA ARG A 176 -24.33 -8.03 1.49
C ARG A 176 -22.85 -7.99 1.84
N SER A 177 -22.56 -7.74 3.11
CA SER A 177 -21.19 -7.72 3.62
C SER A 177 -20.45 -9.06 3.45
N GLY A 178 -19.13 -8.95 3.34
CA GLY A 178 -18.19 -10.02 3.05
C GLY A 178 -18.00 -10.28 1.55
N GLY A 179 -18.31 -9.32 0.68
CA GLY A 179 -18.13 -9.44 -0.77
C GLY A 179 -17.32 -8.27 -1.30
N MET A 180 -16.59 -8.48 -2.40
CA MET A 180 -15.86 -7.44 -3.14
C MET A 180 -16.81 -6.36 -3.64
N ALA A 181 -18.03 -6.72 -4.03
CA ALA A 181 -19.06 -5.77 -4.45
C ALA A 181 -19.49 -4.83 -3.31
N HIS A 182 -19.73 -5.38 -2.11
CA HIS A 182 -20.06 -4.57 -0.93
C HIS A 182 -18.85 -3.75 -0.48
N THR A 183 -17.66 -4.35 -0.47
CA THR A 183 -16.39 -3.67 -0.20
C THR A 183 -16.23 -2.43 -1.10
N ALA A 184 -16.46 -2.57 -2.41
CA ALA A 184 -16.38 -1.45 -3.34
C ALA A 184 -17.36 -0.32 -3.00
N ASN A 185 -18.62 -0.62 -2.66
CA ASN A 185 -19.62 0.39 -2.29
C ASN A 185 -19.34 1.07 -0.94
N GLU A 186 -18.68 0.39 -0.01
CA GLU A 186 -18.27 1.01 1.26
C GLU A 186 -17.07 1.97 1.09
N ILE A 187 -16.34 1.85 -0.03
CA ILE A 187 -15.13 2.63 -0.32
C ILE A 187 -15.38 3.77 -1.31
N PHE A 188 -16.23 3.57 -2.32
CA PHE A 188 -16.48 4.50 -3.45
C PHE A 188 -17.91 5.06 -3.45
#